data_AF-A0A3M8G1E1-F1
#
_entry.id   AF-A0A3M8G1E1-F1
#
_cell.length_a   1.000
_cell.length_b   1.000
_cell.length_c   1.000
_cell.angle_alpha   90.00
_cell.angle_beta   90.00
_cell.angle_gamma   90.00
#
_symmetry.space_group_name_H-M   'P 1'
#
loop_
_entity.id
_entity.type
_entity.pdbx_description
1 polymer ?
#
loop_
_entity_poly.entity_id
_entity_poly.type
_entity_poly.pdbx_seq_one_letter_code
_entity_poly.pdbx_strand_id
1 'polypeptide(L)'
;MSLALCTSIYAQRIVDESVSFYDIIKPLQPLDASVKTYKVVLNIPYTLTVEDVKAQSLKDFEAEKANHDNVIAQSKADYEEKLANYDIEVKQAKENYETEMKDFKELSLLERLALTEQGKKPKLKTPARPTYVEPAEPIYQEPRLADYLIFDKEALAHNMALNGYEKGEDVIFIIDMSKMEFQENGGQTFYKQPTKLTVLVNGETISEELFGDKSKFLTSSSSNTINLNRYEKDNVNKTLKSIEKHINENYGYTPVSKKITIEFPKNKKREYDDLEQAKIKAISAFRKMTKEAPKERREAAMSDIDNVKDIWVSTLDKVNYSDKKATYNANIAKSIFFNLLSVQTTLGLKDDAEETLELLQEKRIDLDFNYTEKQRITKLEDLVYKL
;
A
#
# COMPACT_ATOMS: atom_id res chain seq x y z
N MET A 1 -72.65 5.63 -16.25
CA MET A 1 -71.37 5.71 -16.98
C MET A 1 -70.46 6.64 -16.17
N SER A 2 -69.72 6.09 -15.19
CA SER A 2 -68.82 6.88 -14.35
C SER A 2 -67.55 7.18 -15.12
N LEU A 3 -67.34 8.44 -15.49
CA LEU A 3 -66.03 8.92 -15.94
C LEU A 3 -65.06 8.87 -14.76
N ALA A 4 -64.11 7.95 -14.81
CA ALA A 4 -62.95 7.97 -13.94
C ALA A 4 -62.01 9.09 -14.40
N LEU A 5 -62.01 10.19 -13.66
CA LEU A 5 -61.07 11.29 -13.84
C LEU A 5 -59.65 10.78 -13.49
N CYS A 6 -58.83 10.47 -14.49
CA CYS A 6 -57.41 10.21 -14.28
C CYS A 6 -56.71 11.52 -13.93
N THR A 7 -56.50 11.78 -12.65
CA THR A 7 -55.66 12.87 -12.17
C THR A 7 -54.21 12.57 -12.54
N SER A 8 -53.68 13.31 -13.50
CA SER A 8 -52.27 13.29 -13.85
C SER A 8 -51.49 13.91 -12.69
N ILE A 9 -50.81 13.07 -11.90
CA ILE A 9 -49.89 13.50 -10.86
C ILE A 9 -48.69 14.14 -11.57
N TYR A 10 -48.63 15.48 -11.56
CA TYR A 10 -47.44 16.24 -11.95
C TYR A 10 -46.37 16.08 -10.87
N ALA A 11 -45.71 14.92 -10.84
CA ALA A 11 -44.50 14.74 -10.07
C ALA A 11 -43.31 15.23 -10.92
N GLN A 12 -42.71 16.36 -10.53
CA GLN A 12 -41.43 16.79 -11.08
C GLN A 12 -40.38 15.72 -10.76
N ARG A 13 -39.72 15.20 -11.79
CA ARG A 13 -38.76 14.10 -11.63
C ARG A 13 -37.40 14.68 -11.24
N ILE A 14 -37.00 14.48 -9.99
CA ILE A 14 -35.64 14.73 -9.50
C ILE A 14 -34.73 13.55 -9.92
N VAL A 15 -33.51 13.86 -10.33
CA VAL A 15 -32.46 12.93 -10.70
C VAL A 15 -31.23 13.24 -9.87
N ASP A 16 -30.46 12.22 -9.52
CA ASP A 16 -29.23 12.33 -8.74
C ASP A 16 -28.00 11.97 -9.58
N GLU A 17 -26.89 12.65 -9.35
CA GLU A 17 -25.57 12.24 -9.82
C GLU A 17 -24.57 12.28 -8.66
N SER A 18 -23.79 11.21 -8.53
CA SER A 18 -22.79 11.10 -7.48
C SER A 18 -21.37 11.21 -8.03
N VAL A 19 -20.50 11.88 -7.27
CA VAL A 19 -19.09 12.09 -7.61
C VAL A 19 -18.22 11.77 -6.40
N SER A 20 -17.10 11.08 -6.64
CA SER A 20 -16.06 10.86 -5.63
C SER A 20 -14.98 11.91 -5.83
N PHE A 21 -14.49 12.48 -4.73
CA PHE A 21 -13.47 13.52 -4.72
C PHE A 21 -12.57 13.36 -3.50
N TYR A 22 -11.46 14.08 -3.47
CA TYR A 22 -10.54 14.08 -2.33
C TYR A 22 -10.59 15.41 -1.61
N ASP A 23 -11.08 15.40 -0.38
CA ASP A 23 -10.94 16.51 0.54
C ASP A 23 -9.55 16.50 1.19
N ILE A 24 -9.18 17.55 1.91
CA ILE A 24 -7.87 17.70 2.54
C ILE A 24 -8.00 17.91 4.05
N ILE A 25 -7.24 17.14 4.81
CA ILE A 25 -6.94 17.46 6.21
C ILE A 25 -5.72 18.39 6.24
N LYS A 26 -5.83 19.49 6.98
CA LYS A 26 -4.74 20.46 7.17
C LYS A 26 -3.56 19.82 7.91
N PRO A 27 -2.31 20.18 7.57
CA PRO A 27 -1.14 19.73 8.30
C PRO A 27 -1.17 20.12 9.77
N LEU A 28 -0.56 19.31 10.63
CA LEU A 28 -0.35 19.63 12.05
C LEU A 28 0.61 20.82 12.23
N GLN A 29 1.59 20.96 11.34
CA GLN A 29 2.61 22.00 11.32
C GLN A 29 2.67 22.61 9.91
N PRO A 30 1.74 23.52 9.56
CA PRO A 30 1.71 24.13 8.24
C PRO A 30 3.03 24.86 7.95
N LEU A 31 3.54 24.67 6.73
CA LEU A 31 4.68 25.42 6.22
C LEU A 31 4.29 26.88 5.94
N ASP A 32 5.29 27.76 5.90
CA ASP A 32 5.09 29.18 5.59
C ASP A 32 4.45 29.36 4.21
N ALA A 33 3.60 30.39 4.05
CA ALA A 33 2.88 30.65 2.81
C ALA A 33 3.81 31.00 1.62
N SER A 34 5.07 31.39 1.89
CA SER A 34 6.10 31.60 0.88
C SER A 34 6.62 30.30 0.24
N VAL A 35 6.45 29.16 0.91
CA VAL A 35 6.89 27.85 0.43
C VAL A 35 5.89 27.33 -0.59
N LYS A 36 6.36 27.07 -1.82
CA LYS A 36 5.53 26.46 -2.87
C LYS A 36 6.08 25.14 -3.36
N THR A 37 7.38 24.92 -3.15
CA THR A 37 8.08 23.79 -3.73
C THR A 37 8.81 22.91 -2.72
N TYR A 38 9.05 21.64 -3.08
CA TYR A 38 9.78 20.69 -2.24
C TYR A 38 10.74 19.79 -3.03
N LYS A 39 11.79 19.35 -2.34
CA LYS A 39 12.77 18.37 -2.80
C LYS A 39 12.86 17.23 -1.79
N VAL A 40 12.97 16.01 -2.28
CA VAL A 40 13.32 14.85 -1.45
C VAL A 40 14.71 14.39 -1.88
N VAL A 41 15.61 14.22 -0.91
CA VAL A 41 16.97 13.71 -1.12
C VAL A 41 17.11 12.44 -0.31
N LEU A 42 17.36 11.33 -1.01
CA LEU A 42 17.50 10.02 -0.39
C LEU A 42 18.97 9.60 -0.39
N ASN A 43 19.52 9.36 0.81
CA ASN A 43 20.87 8.91 1.00
C ASN A 43 20.88 7.46 1.53
N ILE A 44 21.41 6.55 0.71
CA ILE A 44 21.64 5.14 1.05
C ILE A 44 23.11 4.83 0.71
N PRO A 45 24.01 4.73 1.70
CA PRO A 45 25.46 4.66 1.43
C PRO A 45 25.95 3.27 0.99
N TYR A 46 25.12 2.23 1.11
CA TYR A 46 25.52 0.82 0.93
C TYR A 46 24.95 0.15 -0.33
N THR A 47 24.50 0.94 -1.31
CA THR A 47 23.88 0.42 -2.54
C THR A 47 24.93 -0.02 -3.54
N LEU A 48 24.79 -1.23 -4.10
CA LEU A 48 25.63 -1.68 -5.21
C LEU A 48 25.05 -1.17 -6.54
N THR A 49 25.91 -0.92 -7.52
CA THR A 49 25.46 -0.68 -8.90
C THR A 49 25.30 -2.00 -9.65
N VAL A 50 24.51 -1.99 -10.73
CA VAL A 50 24.34 -3.16 -11.61
C VAL A 50 25.68 -3.58 -12.22
N GLU A 51 26.54 -2.60 -12.53
CA GLU A 51 27.84 -2.83 -13.15
C GLU A 51 28.81 -3.49 -12.17
N ASP A 52 28.85 -3.04 -10.92
CA ASP A 52 29.70 -3.64 -9.87
C ASP A 52 29.35 -5.11 -9.62
N VAL A 53 28.05 -5.43 -9.58
CA VAL A 53 27.58 -6.81 -9.37
C VAL A 53 28.00 -7.71 -10.53
N LYS A 54 27.87 -7.24 -11.77
CA LYS A 54 28.29 -7.98 -12.96
C LYS A 54 29.81 -8.16 -12.99
N ALA A 55 30.57 -7.12 -12.67
CA ALA A 55 32.02 -7.18 -12.61
C ALA A 55 32.53 -8.15 -11.54
N GLN A 56 31.91 -8.16 -10.36
CA GLN A 56 32.26 -9.10 -9.29
C GLN A 56 31.93 -10.54 -9.69
N SER A 57 30.74 -10.79 -10.25
CA SER A 57 30.36 -12.13 -10.71
C SER A 57 31.28 -12.67 -11.81
N LEU A 58 31.77 -11.82 -12.71
CA LEU A 58 32.78 -12.21 -13.70
C LEU A 58 34.11 -12.58 -13.06
N LYS A 59 34.59 -11.80 -12.07
CA LYS A 59 35.81 -12.12 -11.32
C LYS A 59 35.70 -13.43 -10.56
N ASP A 60 34.56 -13.68 -9.92
CA ASP A 60 34.31 -14.93 -9.18
C ASP A 60 34.33 -16.14 -10.14
N PHE A 61 33.73 -15.98 -11.33
CA PHE A 61 33.78 -17.00 -12.38
C PHE A 61 35.19 -17.25 -12.92
N GLU A 62 35.98 -16.21 -13.14
CA GLU A 62 37.39 -16.34 -13.55
C GLU A 62 38.24 -17.06 -12.48
N ALA A 63 37.99 -16.75 -11.20
CA ALA A 63 38.65 -17.42 -10.09
C ALA A 63 38.24 -18.90 -9.98
N GLU A 64 36.96 -19.22 -10.17
CA GLU A 64 36.46 -20.59 -10.18
C GLU A 64 37.05 -21.39 -11.34
N LYS A 65 37.10 -20.79 -12.54
CA LYS A 65 37.76 -21.38 -13.71
C LYS A 65 39.24 -21.65 -13.47
N ALA A 66 39.96 -20.73 -12.83
CA ALA A 66 41.36 -20.92 -12.48
C ALA A 66 41.56 -22.02 -11.42
N ASN A 67 40.59 -22.22 -10.52
CA ASN A 67 40.66 -23.24 -9.47
C ASN A 67 40.12 -24.61 -9.90
N HIS A 68 39.44 -24.72 -11.04
CA HIS A 68 38.81 -25.95 -11.52
C HIS A 68 39.81 -27.12 -11.63
N ASP A 69 41.03 -26.86 -12.13
CA ASP A 69 42.07 -27.89 -12.26
C ASP A 69 42.47 -28.47 -10.89
N ASN A 70 42.52 -27.63 -9.85
CA ASN A 70 42.79 -28.07 -8.48
C ASN A 70 41.63 -28.90 -7.92
N VAL A 71 40.38 -28.52 -8.22
CA VAL A 71 39.17 -29.27 -7.81
C VAL A 71 39.14 -30.65 -8.45
N ILE A 72 39.53 -30.79 -9.72
CA ILE A 72 39.67 -32.09 -10.38
C ILE A 72 40.75 -32.93 -9.68
N ALA A 73 41.91 -32.33 -9.39
CA ALA A 73 43.00 -33.04 -8.72
C ALA A 73 42.60 -33.54 -7.31
N GLN A 74 41.92 -32.69 -6.53
CA GLN A 74 41.38 -33.07 -5.21
C GLN A 74 40.31 -34.16 -5.33
N SER A 75 39.37 -34.02 -6.26
CA SER A 75 38.31 -35.00 -6.48
C SER A 75 38.85 -36.39 -6.85
N LYS A 76 39.92 -36.45 -7.66
CA LYS A 76 40.63 -37.69 -7.99
C LYS A 76 41.31 -38.30 -6.76
N ALA A 77 42.00 -37.49 -5.96
CA ALA A 77 42.64 -37.96 -4.73
C ALA A 77 41.62 -38.52 -3.72
N ASP A 78 40.50 -37.81 -3.50
CA ASP A 78 39.41 -38.27 -2.63
C ASP A 78 38.78 -39.57 -3.13
N TYR A 79 38.70 -39.75 -4.45
CA TYR A 79 38.19 -40.98 -5.05
C TYR A 79 39.14 -42.16 -4.85
N GLU A 80 40.45 -41.95 -5.04
CA GLU A 80 41.47 -42.97 -4.81
C GLU A 80 41.50 -43.41 -3.34
N GLU A 81 41.38 -42.46 -2.40
CA GLU A 81 41.27 -42.76 -0.97
C GLU A 81 40.02 -43.60 -0.67
N LYS A 82 38.86 -43.20 -1.22
CA LYS A 82 37.61 -43.97 -1.06
C LYS A 82 37.69 -45.37 -1.66
N LEU A 83 38.40 -45.54 -2.78
CA LEU A 83 38.60 -46.85 -3.40
C LEU A 83 39.52 -47.74 -2.55
N ALA A 84 40.57 -47.19 -1.95
CA ALA A 84 41.43 -47.91 -1.02
C ALA A 84 40.66 -48.33 0.24
N ASN A 85 39.85 -47.43 0.80
CA ASN A 85 39.00 -47.72 1.96
C ASN A 85 37.90 -48.73 1.66
N TYR A 86 37.35 -48.74 0.44
CA TYR A 86 36.33 -49.70 0.01
C TYR A 86 36.79 -51.15 0.17
N ASP A 87 38.01 -51.47 -0.25
CA ASP A 87 38.54 -52.83 -0.15
C ASP A 87 38.69 -53.29 1.32
N ILE A 88 38.98 -52.35 2.21
CA ILE A 88 39.06 -52.59 3.66
C ILE A 88 37.65 -52.80 4.23
N GLU A 89 36.70 -51.93 3.89
CA GLU A 89 35.31 -52.04 4.35
C GLU A 89 34.62 -53.32 3.85
N VAL A 90 34.90 -53.77 2.61
CA VAL A 90 34.38 -55.04 2.08
C VAL A 90 34.93 -56.24 2.84
N LYS A 91 36.22 -56.22 3.24
CA LYS A 91 36.80 -57.29 4.06
C LYS A 91 36.18 -57.30 5.45
N GLN A 92 36.07 -56.14 6.10
CA GLN A 92 35.42 -56.02 7.41
C GLN A 92 33.96 -56.46 7.37
N ALA A 93 33.21 -56.10 6.32
CA ALA A 93 31.82 -56.53 6.15
C ALA A 93 31.69 -58.05 5.99
N LYS A 94 32.65 -58.71 5.35
CA LYS A 94 32.70 -60.17 5.23
C LYS A 94 33.04 -60.83 6.56
N GLU A 95 34.04 -60.34 7.28
CA GLU A 95 34.45 -60.85 8.59
C GLU A 95 33.34 -60.71 9.64
N ASN A 96 32.66 -59.57 9.67
CA ASN A 96 31.50 -59.34 10.54
C ASN A 96 30.36 -60.30 10.18
N TYR A 97 30.06 -60.48 8.89
CA TYR A 97 29.04 -61.43 8.44
C TYR A 97 29.37 -62.88 8.82
N GLU A 98 30.62 -63.31 8.67
CA GLU A 98 31.05 -64.65 9.06
C GLU A 98 30.91 -64.89 10.57
N THR A 99 31.24 -63.89 11.38
CA THR A 99 31.08 -63.92 12.84
C THR A 99 29.59 -63.97 13.22
N GLU A 100 28.77 -63.07 12.69
CA GLU A 100 27.32 -63.05 12.90
C GLU A 100 26.64 -64.36 12.46
N MET A 101 27.09 -64.95 11.34
CA MET A 101 26.59 -66.24 10.86
C MET A 101 27.01 -67.41 11.74
N LYS A 102 28.19 -67.35 12.37
CA LYS A 102 28.64 -68.35 13.33
C LYS A 102 27.78 -68.30 14.59
N ASP A 103 27.58 -67.11 15.16
CA ASP A 103 26.73 -66.90 16.33
C ASP A 103 25.27 -67.31 16.04
N PHE A 104 24.75 -66.95 14.86
CA PHE A 104 23.43 -67.40 14.40
C PHE A 104 23.33 -68.93 14.26
N LYS A 105 24.42 -69.60 13.89
CA LYS A 105 24.51 -71.06 13.80
C LYS A 105 24.77 -71.75 15.15
N GLU A 106 24.98 -71.01 16.23
CA GLU A 106 25.11 -71.55 17.59
C GLU A 106 23.78 -71.48 18.37
N LEU A 107 22.86 -70.60 17.98
CA LEU A 107 21.50 -70.48 18.57
C LEU A 107 20.65 -71.76 18.42
N SER A 108 19.67 -71.97 19.31
CA SER A 108 18.77 -73.13 19.23
C SER A 108 17.81 -73.06 18.03
N LEU A 109 17.21 -74.20 17.66
CA LEU A 109 16.33 -74.30 16.47
C LEU A 109 15.12 -73.35 16.55
N LEU A 110 14.52 -73.19 17.73
CA LEU A 110 13.39 -72.29 17.98
C LEU A 110 13.81 -70.81 17.85
N GLU A 111 14.99 -70.45 18.36
CA GLU A 111 15.52 -69.08 18.29
C GLU A 111 15.89 -68.70 16.85
N ARG A 112 16.45 -69.63 16.06
CA ARG A 112 16.72 -69.39 14.64
C ARG A 112 15.46 -69.21 13.82
N LEU A 113 14.42 -70.01 14.07
CA LEU A 113 13.12 -69.88 13.40
C LEU A 113 12.48 -68.52 13.71
N ALA A 114 12.45 -68.14 14.99
CA ALA A 114 11.92 -66.84 15.42
C ALA A 114 12.69 -65.65 14.80
N LEU A 115 14.02 -65.70 14.75
CA LEU A 115 14.83 -64.65 14.11
C LEU A 115 14.69 -64.63 12.59
N THR A 116 14.50 -65.78 11.95
CA THR A 116 14.29 -65.87 10.49
C THR A 116 12.93 -65.32 10.09
N GLU A 117 11.87 -65.62 10.83
CA GLU A 117 10.53 -65.06 10.61
C GLU A 117 10.48 -63.54 10.83
N GLN A 118 11.26 -63.02 11.78
CA GLN A 118 11.46 -61.58 11.98
C GLN A 118 12.35 -60.92 10.89
N GLY A 119 12.84 -61.69 9.91
CA GLY A 119 13.72 -61.18 8.86
C GLY A 119 15.14 -60.81 9.34
N LYS A 120 15.52 -61.20 10.56
CA LYS A 120 16.81 -60.89 11.22
C LYS A 120 17.90 -61.93 10.95
N LYS A 121 17.70 -62.79 9.95
CA LYS A 121 18.78 -63.67 9.47
C LYS A 121 19.93 -62.80 8.97
N PRO A 122 21.18 -63.02 9.42
CA PRO A 122 22.33 -62.26 8.92
C PRO A 122 22.39 -62.35 7.40
N LYS A 123 22.61 -61.21 6.75
CA LYS A 123 22.79 -61.10 5.29
C LYS A 123 24.05 -60.28 5.05
N LEU A 124 24.91 -60.75 4.16
CA LEU A 124 26.10 -60.00 3.77
C LEU A 124 25.64 -58.71 3.08
N LYS A 125 25.92 -57.57 3.71
CA LYS A 125 25.74 -56.24 3.13
C LYS A 125 27.13 -55.67 2.90
N THR A 126 27.54 -55.65 1.64
CA THR A 126 28.77 -54.96 1.25
C THR A 126 28.44 -53.52 0.85
N PRO A 127 29.34 -52.55 1.13
CA PRO A 127 29.18 -51.21 0.59
C PRO A 127 29.16 -51.26 -0.94
N ALA A 128 28.53 -50.27 -1.57
CA ALA A 128 28.55 -50.12 -3.02
C ALA A 128 29.94 -49.63 -3.45
N ARG A 129 30.45 -50.14 -4.58
CA ARG A 129 31.72 -49.69 -5.12
C ARG A 129 31.64 -48.20 -5.48
N PRO A 130 32.60 -47.36 -5.03
CA PRO A 130 32.63 -45.96 -5.42
C PRO A 130 32.74 -45.78 -6.94
N THR A 131 31.91 -44.91 -7.50
CA THR A 131 31.99 -44.48 -8.90
C THR A 131 32.53 -43.06 -8.97
N TYR A 132 33.56 -42.84 -9.78
CA TYR A 132 34.08 -41.49 -10.01
C TYR A 132 33.14 -40.71 -10.92
N VAL A 133 32.81 -39.49 -10.51
CA VAL A 133 32.08 -38.53 -11.32
C VAL A 133 32.96 -37.30 -11.38
N GLU A 134 33.42 -36.96 -12.59
CA GLU A 134 34.26 -35.80 -12.78
C GLU A 134 33.49 -34.51 -12.46
N PRO A 135 34.08 -33.58 -11.68
CA PRO A 135 33.50 -32.26 -11.50
C PRO A 135 33.25 -31.59 -12.85
N ALA A 136 32.06 -31.00 -13.02
CA ALA A 136 31.72 -30.30 -14.25
C ALA A 136 32.48 -28.98 -14.37
N GLU A 137 32.80 -28.58 -15.60
CA GLU A 137 33.38 -27.25 -15.86
C GLU A 137 32.44 -26.14 -15.38
N PRO A 138 32.97 -25.06 -14.78
CA PRO A 138 32.14 -23.95 -14.34
C PRO A 138 31.50 -23.26 -15.55
N ILE A 139 30.20 -22.99 -15.45
CA ILE A 139 29.43 -22.27 -16.48
C ILE A 139 29.07 -20.90 -15.92
N TYR A 140 29.40 -19.84 -16.67
CA TYR A 140 29.02 -18.50 -16.28
C TYR A 140 27.50 -18.36 -16.31
N GLN A 141 26.94 -17.93 -15.19
CA GLN A 141 25.53 -17.58 -15.07
C GLN A 141 25.43 -16.13 -14.67
N GLU A 142 24.60 -15.37 -15.40
CA GLU A 142 24.37 -13.97 -15.05
C GLU A 142 23.78 -13.89 -13.63
N PRO A 143 24.31 -13.01 -12.77
CA PRO A 143 23.85 -12.88 -11.40
C PRO A 143 22.40 -12.38 -11.37
N ARG A 144 21.58 -12.99 -10.52
CA ARG A 144 20.20 -12.54 -10.30
C ARG A 144 20.23 -11.21 -9.55
N LEU A 145 19.99 -10.11 -10.26
CA LEU A 145 19.98 -8.74 -9.69
C LEU A 145 19.01 -8.57 -8.52
N ALA A 146 17.96 -9.40 -8.45
CA ALA A 146 17.01 -9.42 -7.34
C ALA A 146 17.69 -9.70 -5.98
N ASP A 147 18.77 -10.48 -5.97
CA ASP A 147 19.46 -10.92 -4.77
C ASP A 147 20.46 -9.89 -4.23
N TYR A 148 20.68 -8.77 -4.94
CA TYR A 148 21.64 -7.72 -4.55
C TYR A 148 20.93 -6.43 -4.14
N LEU A 149 21.49 -5.68 -3.19
CA LEU A 149 20.96 -4.40 -2.72
C LEU A 149 21.26 -3.27 -3.72
N ILE A 150 20.51 -3.28 -4.82
CA ILE A 150 20.55 -2.24 -5.84
C ILE A 150 19.31 -1.36 -5.65
N PHE A 151 19.53 -0.06 -5.42
CA PHE A 151 18.45 0.92 -5.28
C PHE A 151 18.70 2.09 -6.22
N ASP A 152 17.67 2.47 -6.96
CA ASP A 152 17.65 3.71 -7.71
C ASP A 152 17.19 4.84 -6.77
N LYS A 153 18.16 5.60 -6.26
CA LYS A 153 17.92 6.66 -5.27
C LYS A 153 17.04 7.78 -5.85
N GLU A 154 17.23 8.10 -7.13
CA GLU A 154 16.49 9.16 -7.81
C GLU A 154 15.04 8.74 -8.04
N ALA A 155 14.82 7.50 -8.51
CA ALA A 155 13.47 6.97 -8.67
C ALA A 155 12.72 6.87 -7.33
N LEU A 156 13.40 6.41 -6.27
CA LEU A 156 12.80 6.31 -4.92
C LEU A 156 12.46 7.69 -4.35
N ALA A 157 13.35 8.68 -4.49
CA ALA A 157 13.07 10.05 -4.07
C ALA A 157 11.95 10.69 -4.91
N HIS A 158 11.93 10.44 -6.22
CA HIS A 158 10.90 10.96 -7.13
C HIS A 158 9.50 10.42 -6.80
N ASN A 159 9.41 9.18 -6.29
CA ASN A 159 8.15 8.54 -5.92
C ASN A 159 7.55 9.07 -4.61
N MET A 160 8.30 9.82 -3.80
CA MET A 160 7.78 10.43 -2.58
C MET A 160 7.13 11.77 -2.91
N ALA A 161 5.83 11.90 -2.62
CA ALA A 161 5.08 13.12 -2.88
C ALA A 161 4.72 13.87 -1.59
N LEU A 162 4.95 15.19 -1.61
CA LEU A 162 4.34 16.12 -0.66
C LEU A 162 3.05 16.67 -1.28
N ASN A 163 1.90 16.24 -0.77
CA ASN A 163 0.61 16.62 -1.34
C ASN A 163 0.36 18.12 -1.19
N GLY A 164 -0.03 18.76 -2.30
CA GLY A 164 -0.38 20.18 -2.39
C GLY A 164 0.77 21.13 -2.71
N TYR A 165 1.98 20.60 -2.88
CA TYR A 165 3.18 21.36 -3.26
C TYR A 165 3.76 20.82 -4.58
N GLU A 166 4.51 21.65 -5.28
CA GLU A 166 5.19 21.27 -6.53
C GLU A 166 6.65 20.88 -6.26
N LYS A 167 7.29 20.17 -7.19
CA LYS A 167 8.71 19.80 -7.01
C LYS A 167 9.61 21.03 -7.28
N GLY A 168 10.53 21.31 -6.37
CA GLY A 168 11.49 22.43 -6.44
C GLY A 168 12.42 22.41 -5.22
N GLU A 169 12.84 23.56 -4.69
CA GLU A 169 13.94 23.63 -3.70
C GLU A 169 13.64 24.43 -2.41
N ASP A 170 12.42 24.94 -2.21
CA ASP A 170 12.12 25.76 -1.02
C ASP A 170 12.21 24.95 0.29
N VAL A 171 11.72 23.70 0.26
CA VAL A 171 11.83 22.74 1.36
C VAL A 171 12.57 21.50 0.90
N ILE A 172 13.53 21.04 1.70
CA ILE A 172 14.33 19.86 1.40
C ILE A 172 14.13 18.83 2.52
N PHE A 173 13.60 17.67 2.15
CA PHE A 173 13.52 16.50 3.01
C PHE A 173 14.72 15.60 2.73
N ILE A 174 15.65 15.52 3.68
CA ILE A 174 16.81 14.62 3.60
C ILE A 174 16.51 13.36 4.39
N ILE A 175 16.61 12.20 3.74
CA ILE A 175 16.37 10.90 4.34
C ILE A 175 17.67 10.11 4.32
N ASP A 176 18.30 9.95 5.48
CA ASP A 176 19.50 9.15 5.66
C ASP A 176 19.11 7.76 6.18
N MET A 177 19.21 6.76 5.31
CA MET A 177 18.90 5.37 5.66
C MET A 177 20.16 4.59 5.96
N SER A 178 20.19 3.94 7.12
CA SER A 178 21.24 2.97 7.45
C SER A 178 20.90 1.57 6.92
N LYS A 179 21.91 0.69 6.93
CA LYS A 179 21.75 -0.72 6.54
C LYS A 179 20.90 -1.44 7.60
N MET A 180 20.08 -2.38 7.16
CA MET A 180 19.27 -3.18 8.06
C MET A 180 20.15 -4.09 8.93
N GLU A 181 20.02 -3.96 10.24
CA GLU A 181 20.66 -4.82 11.22
C GLU A 181 19.72 -5.99 11.55
N PHE A 182 20.21 -7.21 11.41
CA PHE A 182 19.46 -8.42 11.73
C PHE A 182 19.92 -8.98 13.08
N GLN A 183 18.97 -9.38 13.90
CA GLN A 183 19.22 -9.96 15.22
C GLN A 183 18.49 -11.30 15.31
N GLU A 184 19.17 -12.34 15.76
CA GLU A 184 18.54 -13.64 16.01
C GLU A 184 18.22 -13.81 17.50
N ASN A 185 17.02 -14.30 17.79
CA ASN A 185 16.63 -14.68 19.14
C ASN A 185 15.73 -15.92 19.09
N GLY A 186 16.17 -17.02 19.70
CA GLY A 186 15.40 -18.26 19.79
C GLY A 186 15.01 -18.88 18.44
N GLY A 187 15.88 -18.77 17.42
CA GLY A 187 15.60 -19.27 16.05
C GLY A 187 14.68 -18.36 15.23
N GLN A 188 14.29 -17.20 15.77
CA GLN A 188 13.53 -16.16 15.08
C GLN A 188 14.46 -15.01 14.68
N THR A 189 14.16 -14.38 13.55
CA THR A 189 14.88 -13.20 13.05
C THR A 189 14.10 -11.92 13.35
N PHE A 190 14.78 -10.97 13.94
CA PHE A 190 14.36 -9.60 14.18
C PHE A 190 15.22 -8.65 13.35
N TYR A 191 14.74 -7.43 13.13
CA TYR A 191 15.47 -6.41 12.40
C TYR A 191 15.29 -5.02 12.97
N LYS A 192 16.27 -4.18 12.70
CA LYS A 192 16.29 -2.75 12.99
C LYS A 192 16.87 -2.02 11.79
N GLN A 193 16.29 -0.89 11.39
CA GLN A 193 16.83 -0.08 10.30
C GLN A 193 16.67 1.41 10.65
N PRO A 194 17.62 1.98 11.41
CA PRO A 194 17.60 3.39 11.74
C PRO A 194 17.58 4.25 10.48
N THR A 195 16.61 5.16 10.40
CA THR A 195 16.47 6.10 9.29
C THR A 195 16.22 7.49 9.85
N LYS A 196 17.09 8.45 9.53
CA LYS A 196 16.95 9.83 9.97
C LYS A 196 16.24 10.65 8.88
N LEU A 197 15.19 11.35 9.26
CA LEU A 197 14.55 12.38 8.45
C LEU A 197 14.99 13.75 8.97
N THR A 198 15.54 14.57 8.09
CA THR A 198 15.89 15.97 8.38
C THR A 198 15.08 16.86 7.45
N VAL A 199 14.37 17.83 8.02
CA VAL A 199 13.55 18.79 7.26
C VAL A 199 14.24 20.15 7.28
N LEU A 200 14.60 20.63 6.09
CA LEU A 200 15.23 21.93 5.88
C LEU A 200 14.23 22.86 5.18
N VAL A 201 14.05 24.06 5.71
CA VAL A 201 13.26 25.12 5.07
C VAL A 201 14.18 26.33 4.88
N ASN A 202 14.33 26.81 3.65
CA ASN A 202 15.21 27.94 3.34
C ASN A 202 16.66 27.78 3.86
N GLY A 203 17.14 26.55 4.00
CA GLY A 203 18.49 26.23 4.49
C GLY A 203 18.63 26.03 6.00
N GLU A 204 17.55 26.23 6.79
CA GLU A 204 17.56 25.98 8.24
C GLU A 204 16.85 24.66 8.60
N THR A 205 17.43 23.89 9.53
CA THR A 205 16.83 22.65 10.03
C THR A 205 15.69 22.96 11.00
N ILE A 206 14.47 22.59 10.62
CA ILE A 206 13.27 22.82 11.44
C ILE A 206 12.82 21.57 12.21
N SER A 207 13.20 20.37 11.76
CA SER A 207 12.83 19.12 12.39
C SER A 207 13.81 18.01 12.06
N GLU A 208 14.08 17.16 13.04
CA GLU A 208 14.83 15.93 12.90
C GLU A 208 14.08 14.79 13.59
N GLU A 209 13.86 13.70 12.87
CA GLU A 209 13.14 12.54 13.39
C GLU A 209 13.81 11.22 13.04
N LEU A 210 13.69 10.25 13.94
CA LEU A 210 14.26 8.91 13.78
C LEU A 210 13.17 7.87 13.58
N PHE A 211 13.28 7.13 12.49
CA PHE A 211 12.43 6.01 12.11
C PHE A 211 13.19 4.69 12.24
N GLY A 212 12.48 3.60 12.46
CA GLY A 212 13.05 2.24 12.37
C GLY A 212 14.11 1.88 13.41
N ASP A 213 14.27 2.68 14.47
CA ASP A 213 15.26 2.44 15.54
C ASP A 213 14.86 1.32 16.52
N LYS A 214 13.58 0.91 16.50
CA LYS A 214 13.06 -0.18 17.33
C LYS A 214 13.17 -1.50 16.60
N SER A 215 13.67 -2.52 17.31
CA SER A 215 13.73 -3.89 16.80
C SER A 215 12.31 -4.44 16.56
N LYS A 216 12.09 -5.01 15.38
CA LYS A 216 10.81 -5.59 14.92
C LYS A 216 11.01 -7.03 14.50
N PHE A 217 10.01 -7.86 14.76
CA PHE A 217 9.98 -9.24 14.29
C PHE A 217 9.94 -9.27 12.75
N LEU A 218 10.80 -10.10 12.14
CA LEU A 218 10.81 -10.35 10.69
C LEU A 218 10.13 -11.68 10.36
N THR A 219 10.65 -12.78 10.90
CA THR A 219 10.24 -14.14 10.57
C THR A 219 10.66 -15.14 11.65
N SER A 220 9.99 -16.29 11.69
CA SER A 220 10.29 -17.43 12.58
C SER A 220 11.37 -18.38 12.05
N SER A 221 12.15 -17.93 11.07
CA SER A 221 13.29 -18.65 10.50
C SER A 221 14.58 -17.94 10.86
N SER A 222 15.70 -18.66 10.90
CA SER A 222 17.02 -18.06 11.15
C SER A 222 17.47 -17.22 9.95
N SER A 223 18.27 -16.19 10.21
CA SER A 223 18.78 -15.25 9.22
C SER A 223 19.62 -15.94 8.14
N ASN A 224 20.28 -17.06 8.50
CA ASN A 224 21.07 -17.89 7.58
C ASN A 224 20.24 -18.66 6.54
N THR A 225 18.93 -18.80 6.75
CA THR A 225 18.05 -19.57 5.86
C THR A 225 17.19 -18.69 4.95
N ILE A 226 17.31 -17.36 5.09
CA ILE A 226 16.45 -16.39 4.40
C ILE A 226 17.27 -15.45 3.53
N ASN A 227 16.64 -14.91 2.48
CA ASN A 227 17.25 -13.89 1.64
C ASN A 227 17.12 -12.51 2.30
N LEU A 228 18.14 -12.13 3.07
CA LEU A 228 18.18 -10.87 3.82
C LEU A 228 18.02 -9.64 2.91
N ASN A 229 18.65 -9.65 1.73
CA ASN A 229 18.61 -8.53 0.79
C ASN A 229 17.20 -8.27 0.25
N ARG A 230 16.40 -9.31 0.03
CA ARG A 230 15.00 -9.18 -0.36
C ARG A 230 14.18 -8.51 0.74
N TYR A 231 14.32 -8.96 1.98
CA TYR A 231 13.60 -8.37 3.11
C TYR A 231 13.99 -6.91 3.35
N GLU A 232 15.26 -6.57 3.16
CA GLU A 232 15.74 -5.19 3.25
C GLU A 232 15.14 -4.29 2.16
N LYS A 233 15.07 -4.73 0.89
CA LYS A 233 14.39 -3.98 -0.18
C LYS A 233 12.92 -3.71 0.14
N ASP A 234 12.21 -4.72 0.62
CA ASP A 234 10.81 -4.59 1.01
C ASP A 234 10.66 -3.63 2.21
N ASN A 235 11.60 -3.67 3.17
CA ASN A 235 11.57 -2.80 4.33
C ASN A 235 11.89 -1.34 3.98
N VAL A 236 12.82 -1.08 3.05
CA VAL A 236 13.13 0.27 2.56
C VAL A 236 11.86 0.91 1.99
N ASN A 237 11.14 0.21 1.10
CA ASN A 237 9.88 0.71 0.54
C ASN A 237 8.81 0.98 1.60
N LYS A 238 8.71 0.13 2.63
CA LYS A 238 7.76 0.33 3.75
C LYS A 238 8.13 1.55 4.60
N THR A 239 9.42 1.73 4.87
CA THR A 239 9.93 2.86 5.65
C THR A 239 9.71 4.17 4.90
N LEU A 240 10.04 4.23 3.60
CA LEU A 240 9.80 5.41 2.77
C LEU A 240 8.32 5.80 2.71
N LYS A 241 7.40 4.83 2.57
CA LYS A 241 5.94 5.11 2.63
C LYS A 241 5.49 5.63 3.99
N SER A 242 6.09 5.14 5.07
CA SER A 242 5.78 5.61 6.42
C SER A 242 6.29 7.03 6.64
N ILE A 243 7.48 7.35 6.12
CA ILE A 243 8.04 8.71 6.13
C ILE A 243 7.20 9.64 5.25
N GLU A 244 6.80 9.22 4.06
CA GLU A 244 5.92 9.99 3.18
C GLU A 244 4.59 10.34 3.87
N LYS A 245 3.97 9.35 4.53
CA LYS A 245 2.77 9.57 5.32
C LYS A 245 3.00 10.60 6.42
N HIS A 246 4.07 10.45 7.18
CA HIS A 246 4.44 11.35 8.28
C HIS A 246 4.67 12.79 7.81
N ILE A 247 5.42 12.96 6.72
CA ILE A 247 5.66 14.26 6.09
C ILE A 247 4.33 14.90 5.64
N ASN A 248 3.41 14.12 5.08
CA ASN A 248 2.10 14.62 4.64
C ASN A 248 1.11 14.90 5.79
N GLU A 249 1.26 14.25 6.94
CA GLU A 249 0.47 14.54 8.14
C GLU A 249 0.97 15.82 8.85
N ASN A 250 2.29 16.04 8.85
CA ASN A 250 2.89 17.18 9.53
C ASN A 250 2.97 18.44 8.68
N TYR A 251 3.45 18.35 7.43
CA TYR A 251 3.77 19.52 6.60
C TYR A 251 2.89 19.63 5.35
N GLY A 252 2.52 18.47 4.78
CA GLY A 252 1.68 18.37 3.59
C GLY A 252 0.20 18.32 3.91
N TYR A 253 -0.57 17.92 2.91
CA TYR A 253 -2.00 17.65 3.07
C TYR A 253 -2.27 16.15 3.06
N THR A 254 -3.24 15.72 3.87
CA THR A 254 -3.70 14.32 3.83
C THR A 254 -5.00 14.23 3.05
N PRO A 255 -5.01 13.62 1.84
CA PRO A 255 -6.19 13.52 1.02
C PRO A 255 -7.16 12.47 1.56
N VAL A 256 -8.41 12.86 1.80
CA VAL A 256 -9.49 11.99 2.28
C VAL A 256 -10.51 11.81 1.17
N SER A 257 -10.71 10.56 0.74
CA SER A 257 -11.74 10.24 -0.25
C SER A 257 -13.12 10.48 0.35
N LYS A 258 -13.88 11.39 -0.25
CA LYS A 258 -15.28 11.65 0.07
C LYS A 258 -16.15 11.41 -1.17
N LYS A 259 -17.44 11.18 -0.94
CA LYS A 259 -18.43 11.01 -2.00
C LYS A 259 -19.59 11.95 -1.72
N ILE A 260 -20.03 12.67 -2.74
CA ILE A 260 -21.20 13.54 -2.66
C ILE A 260 -22.19 13.19 -3.78
N THR A 261 -23.48 13.34 -3.48
CA THR A 261 -24.57 13.16 -4.41
C THR A 261 -25.31 14.48 -4.56
N ILE A 262 -25.49 14.94 -5.79
CA ILE A 262 -26.18 16.17 -6.13
C ILE A 262 -27.46 15.83 -6.88
N GLU A 263 -28.58 16.37 -6.39
CA GLU A 263 -29.91 16.20 -6.95
C GLU A 263 -30.29 17.39 -7.84
N PHE A 264 -31.00 17.15 -8.92
CA PHE A 264 -31.45 18.19 -9.83
C PHE A 264 -32.74 17.79 -10.54
N PRO A 265 -33.63 18.74 -10.88
CA PRO A 265 -34.83 18.46 -11.65
C PRO A 265 -34.49 18.11 -13.10
N LYS A 266 -35.18 17.11 -13.66
CA LYS A 266 -34.99 16.73 -15.07
C LYS A 266 -35.46 17.84 -16.00
N ASN A 267 -34.52 18.48 -16.68
CA ASN A 267 -34.76 19.65 -17.52
C ASN A 267 -35.26 19.28 -18.94
N LYS A 268 -36.54 18.91 -19.08
CA LYS A 268 -37.13 18.56 -20.39
C LYS A 268 -37.51 19.77 -21.26
N LYS A 269 -37.71 20.96 -20.66
CA LYS A 269 -38.28 22.15 -21.30
C LYS A 269 -37.42 23.40 -21.18
N ARG A 270 -36.15 23.28 -20.73
CA ARG A 270 -35.26 24.41 -20.40
C ARG A 270 -35.79 25.34 -19.31
N GLU A 271 -36.67 24.81 -18.46
CA GLU A 271 -37.26 25.53 -17.32
C GLU A 271 -36.30 25.55 -16.11
N TYR A 272 -35.27 24.70 -16.12
CA TYR A 272 -34.30 24.55 -15.02
C TYR A 272 -32.84 24.67 -15.49
N ASP A 273 -32.59 25.46 -16.53
CA ASP A 273 -31.23 25.65 -17.09
C ASP A 273 -30.23 26.09 -16.01
N ASP A 274 -30.64 26.98 -15.09
CA ASP A 274 -29.82 27.44 -13.97
C ASP A 274 -29.38 26.29 -13.05
N LEU A 275 -30.31 25.39 -12.70
CA LEU A 275 -30.04 24.25 -11.81
C LEU A 275 -29.22 23.15 -12.50
N GLU A 276 -29.43 22.95 -13.80
CA GLU A 276 -28.62 22.02 -14.59
C GLU A 276 -27.18 22.54 -14.75
N GLN A 277 -27.00 23.83 -15.03
CA GLN A 277 -25.67 24.46 -15.06
C GLN A 277 -25.00 24.43 -13.69
N ALA A 278 -25.73 24.73 -12.61
CA ALA A 278 -25.23 24.64 -11.25
C ALA A 278 -24.72 23.24 -10.93
N LYS A 279 -25.49 22.19 -11.27
CA LYS A 279 -25.07 20.79 -11.12
C LYS A 279 -23.81 20.49 -11.93
N ILE A 280 -23.74 20.90 -13.20
CA ILE A 280 -22.56 20.64 -14.05
C ILE A 280 -21.32 21.29 -13.46
N LYS A 281 -21.43 22.55 -13.01
CA LYS A 281 -20.35 23.29 -12.36
C LYS A 281 -19.91 22.63 -11.06
N ALA A 282 -20.85 22.27 -10.17
CA ALA A 282 -20.51 21.60 -8.91
C ALA A 282 -19.80 20.26 -9.13
N ILE A 283 -20.33 19.41 -10.02
CA ILE A 283 -19.69 18.12 -10.31
C ILE A 283 -18.31 18.30 -10.94
N SER A 284 -18.17 19.27 -11.85
CA SER A 284 -16.86 19.61 -12.43
C SER A 284 -15.88 20.07 -11.35
N ALA A 285 -16.31 20.94 -10.45
CA ALA A 285 -15.50 21.42 -9.33
C ALA A 285 -15.04 20.27 -8.41
N PHE A 286 -15.94 19.38 -7.99
CA PHE A 286 -15.58 18.20 -7.20
C PHE A 286 -14.65 17.25 -7.97
N ARG A 287 -14.81 17.08 -9.29
CA ARG A 287 -13.88 16.28 -10.12
C ARG A 287 -12.49 16.88 -10.21
N LYS A 288 -12.34 18.21 -10.14
CA LYS A 288 -11.04 18.89 -10.12
C LYS A 288 -10.27 18.64 -8.82
N MET A 289 -10.96 18.27 -7.73
CA MET A 289 -10.36 17.95 -6.42
C MET A 289 -9.81 16.51 -6.38
N THR A 290 -8.76 16.23 -7.16
CA THR A 290 -8.07 14.94 -7.17
C THR A 290 -7.07 14.80 -6.02
N LYS A 291 -6.60 13.58 -5.74
CA LYS A 291 -5.65 13.28 -4.65
C LYS A 291 -4.43 14.21 -4.64
N GLU A 292 -3.85 14.44 -5.82
CA GLU A 292 -2.62 15.21 -6.03
C GLU A 292 -2.89 16.65 -6.53
N ALA A 293 -4.15 17.12 -6.49
CA ALA A 293 -4.46 18.45 -6.98
C ALA A 293 -3.71 19.53 -6.17
N PRO A 294 -3.02 20.47 -6.85
CA PRO A 294 -2.29 21.56 -6.19
C PRO A 294 -3.26 22.50 -5.47
N LYS A 295 -2.74 23.26 -4.50
CA LYS A 295 -3.53 24.19 -3.68
C LYS A 295 -4.37 25.16 -4.52
N GLU A 296 -3.76 25.78 -5.53
CA GLU A 296 -4.42 26.76 -6.41
C GLU A 296 -5.62 26.16 -7.16
N ARG A 297 -5.48 24.93 -7.68
CA ARG A 297 -6.59 24.24 -8.37
C ARG A 297 -7.75 23.94 -7.42
N ARG A 298 -7.45 23.63 -6.16
CA ARG A 298 -8.45 23.34 -5.13
C ARG A 298 -9.16 24.62 -4.68
N GLU A 299 -8.45 25.73 -4.54
CA GLU A 299 -9.02 27.04 -4.25
C GLU A 299 -9.97 27.49 -5.37
N ALA A 300 -9.57 27.32 -6.63
CA ALA A 300 -10.46 27.59 -7.77
C ALA A 300 -11.71 26.68 -7.78
N ALA A 301 -11.56 25.40 -7.44
CA ALA A 301 -12.70 24.48 -7.31
C ALA A 301 -13.63 24.87 -6.15
N MET A 302 -13.09 25.36 -5.03
CA MET A 302 -13.89 25.86 -3.92
C MET A 302 -14.68 27.11 -4.31
N SER A 303 -14.04 28.05 -5.02
CA SER A 303 -14.73 29.23 -5.56
C SER A 303 -15.84 28.86 -6.56
N ASP A 304 -15.62 27.85 -7.42
CA ASP A 304 -16.67 27.31 -8.30
C ASP A 304 -17.85 26.75 -7.48
N ILE A 305 -17.60 26.11 -6.34
CA ILE A 305 -18.63 25.55 -5.45
C ILE A 305 -19.42 26.68 -4.75
N ASP A 306 -18.75 27.72 -4.27
CA ASP A 306 -19.42 28.87 -3.64
C ASP A 306 -20.34 29.59 -4.64
N ASN A 307 -19.88 29.80 -5.87
CA ASN A 307 -20.74 30.32 -6.94
C ASN A 307 -21.98 29.44 -7.19
N VAL A 308 -21.87 28.12 -7.04
CA VAL A 308 -23.01 27.21 -7.16
C VAL A 308 -23.96 27.32 -5.97
N LYS A 309 -23.42 27.45 -4.74
CA LYS A 309 -24.22 27.69 -3.54
C LYS A 309 -25.04 28.97 -3.68
N ASP A 310 -24.46 30.04 -4.22
CA ASP A 310 -25.18 31.30 -4.47
C ASP A 310 -26.33 31.13 -5.48
N ILE A 311 -26.14 30.33 -6.53
CA ILE A 311 -27.21 29.99 -7.48
C ILE A 311 -28.34 29.22 -6.77
N TRP A 312 -28.00 28.29 -5.88
CA TRP A 312 -28.97 27.53 -5.11
C TRP A 312 -29.76 28.40 -4.13
N VAL A 313 -29.07 29.25 -3.36
CA VAL A 313 -29.71 30.19 -2.42
C VAL A 313 -30.64 31.15 -3.17
N SER A 314 -30.16 31.79 -4.24
CA SER A 314 -31.01 32.69 -5.05
C SER A 314 -32.16 31.98 -5.78
N THR A 315 -32.07 30.66 -5.97
CA THR A 315 -33.19 29.87 -6.50
C THR A 315 -34.24 29.60 -5.43
N LEU A 316 -33.87 29.47 -4.15
CA LEU A 316 -34.83 29.31 -3.05
C LEU A 316 -35.77 30.53 -2.94
N ASP A 317 -35.28 31.74 -3.21
CA ASP A 317 -36.11 32.96 -3.23
C ASP A 317 -37.22 32.92 -4.30
N LYS A 318 -37.01 32.16 -5.39
CA LYS A 318 -37.98 32.01 -6.48
C LYS A 318 -39.02 30.93 -6.20
N VAL A 319 -38.87 30.15 -5.12
CA VAL A 319 -39.74 29.01 -4.84
C VAL A 319 -41.08 29.48 -4.30
N ASN A 320 -42.15 29.00 -4.94
CA ASN A 320 -43.49 29.07 -4.38
C ASN A 320 -43.80 27.78 -3.62
N TYR A 321 -43.75 27.85 -2.29
CA TYR A 321 -43.94 26.69 -1.43
C TYR A 321 -45.40 26.22 -1.34
N SER A 322 -46.36 27.10 -1.60
CA SER A 322 -47.79 26.78 -1.53
C SER A 322 -48.34 26.19 -2.83
N ASP A 323 -47.78 26.59 -3.99
CA ASP A 323 -48.24 26.10 -5.30
C ASP A 323 -47.47 24.88 -5.78
N LYS A 324 -48.13 23.71 -5.72
CA LYS A 324 -47.57 22.43 -6.20
C LYS A 324 -47.33 22.40 -7.72
N LYS A 325 -47.98 23.28 -8.50
CA LYS A 325 -47.84 23.36 -9.96
C LYS A 325 -46.84 24.43 -10.41
N ALA A 326 -46.34 25.25 -9.49
CA ALA A 326 -45.31 26.24 -9.82
C ALA A 326 -44.08 25.54 -10.41
N THR A 327 -43.41 26.23 -11.34
CA THR A 327 -42.15 25.76 -11.91
C THR A 327 -41.15 25.48 -10.79
N TYR A 328 -40.96 26.43 -9.87
CA TYR A 328 -40.18 26.24 -8.65
C TYR A 328 -41.13 25.99 -7.46
N ASN A 329 -41.35 24.71 -7.13
CA ASN A 329 -42.24 24.30 -6.04
C ASN A 329 -41.44 23.72 -4.84
N ALA A 330 -42.16 23.29 -3.81
CA ALA A 330 -41.59 22.66 -2.62
C ALA A 330 -40.65 21.47 -2.92
N ASN A 331 -40.91 20.66 -3.96
CA ASN A 331 -40.04 19.51 -4.29
C ASN A 331 -38.67 19.95 -4.80
N ILE A 332 -38.60 21.05 -5.54
CA ILE A 332 -37.32 21.63 -5.97
C ILE A 332 -36.58 22.25 -4.79
N ALA A 333 -37.30 22.95 -3.89
CA ALA A 333 -36.69 23.44 -2.67
C ALA A 333 -36.07 22.32 -1.83
N LYS A 334 -36.74 21.17 -1.67
CA LYS A 334 -36.16 19.99 -0.99
C LYS A 334 -34.83 19.57 -1.62
N SER A 335 -34.80 19.44 -2.95
CA SER A 335 -33.59 19.06 -3.68
C SER A 335 -32.45 20.06 -3.45
N ILE A 336 -32.76 21.36 -3.47
CA ILE A 336 -31.78 22.42 -3.25
C ILE A 336 -31.26 22.38 -1.81
N PHE A 337 -32.14 22.26 -0.82
CA PHE A 337 -31.77 22.12 0.59
C PHE A 337 -30.88 20.90 0.84
N PHE A 338 -31.23 19.75 0.27
CA PHE A 338 -30.41 18.55 0.39
C PHE A 338 -29.04 18.72 -0.26
N ASN A 339 -28.94 19.41 -1.39
CA ASN A 339 -27.66 19.71 -2.02
C ASN A 339 -26.81 20.65 -1.16
N LEU A 340 -27.37 21.77 -0.70
CA LEU A 340 -26.67 22.74 0.15
C LEU A 340 -26.13 22.06 1.40
N LEU A 341 -26.99 21.39 2.18
CA LEU A 341 -26.59 20.70 3.40
C LEU A 341 -25.57 19.58 3.12
N SER A 342 -25.72 18.83 2.03
CA SER A 342 -24.75 17.78 1.68
C SER A 342 -23.39 18.39 1.33
N VAL A 343 -23.35 19.48 0.57
CA VAL A 343 -22.11 20.19 0.21
C VAL A 343 -21.45 20.77 1.46
N GLN A 344 -22.19 21.54 2.25
CA GLN A 344 -21.67 22.23 3.43
C GLN A 344 -21.16 21.23 4.48
N THR A 345 -21.92 20.16 4.77
CA THR A 345 -21.48 19.13 5.72
C THR A 345 -20.29 18.33 5.22
N THR A 346 -20.24 18.02 3.92
CA THR A 346 -19.11 17.27 3.35
C THR A 346 -17.83 18.09 3.36
N LEU A 347 -17.91 19.41 3.17
CA LEU A 347 -16.77 20.33 3.17
C LEU A 347 -16.42 20.88 4.57
N GLY A 348 -17.22 20.56 5.60
CA GLY A 348 -17.00 21.03 6.96
C GLY A 348 -17.29 22.52 7.18
N LEU A 349 -18.18 23.10 6.37
CA LEU A 349 -18.63 24.49 6.49
C LEU A 349 -19.75 24.58 7.53
N LYS A 350 -19.38 24.66 8.82
CA LYS A 350 -20.33 24.59 9.94
C LYS A 350 -21.34 25.73 9.92
N ASP A 351 -20.88 26.97 9.87
CA ASP A 351 -21.73 28.16 9.98
C ASP A 351 -22.80 28.20 8.87
N ASP A 352 -22.38 27.99 7.60
CA ASP A 352 -23.29 27.92 6.45
C ASP A 352 -24.31 26.77 6.56
N ALA A 353 -23.90 25.64 7.14
CA ALA A 353 -24.77 24.48 7.30
C ALA A 353 -25.83 24.71 8.39
N GLU A 354 -25.47 25.39 9.48
CA GLU A 354 -26.40 25.80 10.54
C GLU A 354 -27.44 26.79 9.99
N GLU A 355 -27.02 27.82 9.25
CA GLU A 355 -27.94 28.78 8.61
C GLU A 355 -28.92 28.09 7.65
N THR A 356 -28.41 27.19 6.80
CA THR A 356 -29.24 26.43 5.86
C THR A 356 -30.22 25.51 6.59
N LEU A 357 -29.78 24.94 7.73
CA LEU A 357 -30.62 24.07 8.55
C LEU A 357 -31.74 24.86 9.23
N GLU A 358 -31.46 26.04 9.79
CA GLU A 358 -32.45 26.93 10.38
C GLU A 358 -33.52 27.30 9.35
N LEU A 359 -33.10 27.72 8.15
CA LEU A 359 -34.02 28.09 7.07
C LEU A 359 -34.86 26.89 6.58
N LEU A 360 -34.29 25.68 6.57
CA LEU A 360 -35.03 24.45 6.30
C LEU A 360 -36.08 24.16 7.39
N GLN A 361 -35.71 24.35 8.66
CA GLN A 361 -36.59 24.13 9.81
C GLN A 361 -37.77 25.10 9.82
N GLU A 362 -37.55 26.37 9.48
CA GLU A 362 -38.62 27.37 9.30
C GLU A 362 -39.61 26.96 8.21
N LYS A 363 -39.12 26.41 7.10
CA LYS A 363 -39.93 25.97 5.96
C LYS A 363 -40.43 24.52 6.07
N ARG A 364 -40.22 23.86 7.21
CA ARG A 364 -40.49 22.42 7.38
C ARG A 364 -41.94 22.03 7.13
N ILE A 365 -42.87 22.90 7.54
CA ILE A 365 -44.32 22.67 7.35
C ILE A 365 -44.68 22.72 5.87
N ASP A 366 -44.13 23.71 5.15
CA ASP A 366 -44.44 23.92 3.74
C ASP A 366 -43.80 22.87 2.82
N LEU A 367 -42.67 22.30 3.24
CA LEU A 367 -41.94 21.31 2.46
C LEU A 367 -42.60 19.92 2.49
N ASP A 368 -43.38 19.57 3.53
CA ASP A 368 -44.06 18.26 3.65
C ASP A 368 -43.15 17.05 3.35
N PHE A 369 -42.19 16.79 4.26
CA PHE A 369 -41.21 15.71 4.09
C PHE A 369 -41.78 14.31 4.29
N ASN A 370 -41.43 13.38 3.41
CA ASN A 370 -41.75 11.96 3.55
C ASN A 370 -40.86 11.27 4.61
N TYR A 371 -41.14 10.00 4.93
CA TYR A 371 -40.40 9.26 5.95
C TYR A 371 -38.89 9.16 5.68
N THR A 372 -38.50 8.87 4.43
CA THR A 372 -37.09 8.75 4.03
C THR A 372 -36.36 10.09 4.03
N GLU A 373 -37.04 11.17 3.64
CA GLU A 373 -36.53 12.54 3.68
C GLU A 373 -36.30 13.00 5.12
N LYS A 374 -37.25 12.72 6.03
CA LYS A 374 -37.09 13.01 7.46
C LYS A 374 -35.86 12.32 8.05
N GLN A 375 -35.68 11.03 7.76
CA GLN A 375 -34.48 10.30 8.21
C GLN A 375 -33.19 10.89 7.65
N ARG A 376 -33.20 11.36 6.39
CA ARG A 376 -32.04 12.00 5.79
C ARG A 376 -31.72 13.33 6.46
N ILE A 377 -32.73 14.15 6.75
CA ILE A 377 -32.57 15.42 7.48
C ILE A 377 -31.95 15.13 8.84
N THR A 378 -32.49 14.19 9.62
CA THR A 378 -31.92 13.86 10.94
C THR A 378 -30.46 13.42 10.86
N LYS A 379 -30.08 12.66 9.82
CA LYS A 379 -28.66 12.29 9.60
C LYS A 379 -27.80 13.51 9.26
N LEU A 380 -28.31 14.45 8.46
CA LEU A 380 -27.60 15.67 8.11
C LEU A 380 -27.50 16.61 9.32
N GLU A 381 -28.56 16.74 10.12
CA GLU A 381 -28.57 17.45 11.41
C GLU A 381 -27.49 16.91 12.35
N ASP A 382 -27.47 15.59 12.57
CA ASP A 382 -26.44 14.93 13.37
C ASP A 382 -25.02 15.17 12.85
N LEU A 383 -24.85 15.32 11.53
CA LEU A 383 -23.56 15.64 10.94
C LEU A 383 -23.19 17.11 11.19
N VAL A 384 -24.11 18.05 11.00
CA VAL A 384 -23.90 19.48 11.29
C VAL A 384 -23.45 19.68 12.73
N TYR A 385 -24.12 19.06 13.70
CA TYR A 385 -23.75 19.18 15.12
C TYR A 385 -22.40 18.53 15.49
N LYS A 386 -21.86 17.66 14.64
CA LYS A 386 -20.56 16.98 14.86
C LYS A 386 -19.38 17.67 14.19
N LEU A 387 -19.63 18.62 13.29
CA LEU A 387 -18.61 19.52 12.74
C LEU A 387 -18.13 20.49 13.83
#